data_AF-W0HW08-F1
#
_entry.id   AF-W0HW08-F1
#
_cell.length_a   1.000
_cell.length_b   1.000
_cell.length_c   1.000
_cell.angle_alpha   90.00
_cell.angle_beta   90.00
_cell.angle_gamma   90.00
#
_symmetry.space_group_name_H-M   'P 1'
#
loop_
_entity.id
_entity.type
_entity.pdbx_description
1 polymer ?
#
loop_
_entity_poly.entity_id
_entity_poly.type
_entity_poly.pdbx_seq_one_letter_code
_entity_poly.pdbx_strand_id
1 'polypeptide(L)'
;MNTADLKKILDDHKVWVESLYLSGSRANLCGANLCDANLCGADLPEKTFVRMGGAYPVFITNGEYVRAGCQNHTVDKWRRFTKKDIADMDGRKALRFYPILLDIIDFHLGKGDRPEWLSEPDSEEAA
;
A
#
# COMPACT_ATOMS: atom_id res chain seq x y z
N MET A 1 7.28 22.06 -13.05
CA MET A 1 5.85 22.21 -13.36
C MET A 1 5.41 23.59 -12.88
N ASN A 2 4.53 24.30 -13.59
CA ASN A 2 4.03 25.57 -13.09
C ASN A 2 2.82 25.35 -12.15
N THR A 3 2.46 26.37 -11.38
CA THR A 3 1.40 26.28 -10.36
C THR A 3 0.00 26.13 -10.95
N ALA A 4 -0.26 26.68 -12.14
CA ALA A 4 -1.55 26.58 -12.81
C ALA A 4 -1.82 25.16 -13.33
N ASP A 5 -0.81 24.53 -13.92
CA ASP A 5 -0.87 23.15 -14.41
C ASP A 5 -1.10 22.19 -13.25
N LEU A 6 -0.36 22.37 -12.14
CA LEU A 6 -0.55 21.56 -10.93
C LEU A 6 -1.95 21.73 -10.36
N LYS A 7 -2.45 22.96 -10.25
CA LYS A 7 -3.81 23.22 -9.75
C LYS A 7 -4.85 22.53 -10.61
N LYS A 8 -4.74 22.61 -11.94
CA LYS A 8 -5.65 21.93 -12.86
C LYS A 8 -5.64 20.42 -12.67
N ILE A 9 -4.46 19.81 -12.51
CA ILE A 9 -4.31 18.37 -12.24
C ILE A 9 -5.01 17.98 -10.93
N LEU A 10 -4.84 18.80 -9.88
CA LEU A 10 -5.47 18.53 -8.58
C LEU A 10 -7.00 18.73 -8.63
N ASP A 11 -7.48 19.77 -9.30
CA ASP A 11 -8.93 20.02 -9.46
C ASP A 11 -9.61 18.89 -10.25
N ASP A 12 -8.97 18.40 -11.32
CA ASP A 12 -9.50 17.28 -12.12
C ASP A 12 -9.44 15.94 -11.35
N HIS A 13 -8.42 15.76 -10.51
CA HIS A 13 -8.32 14.61 -9.61
C HIS A 13 -9.39 14.63 -8.52
N LYS A 14 -9.71 15.79 -7.99
CA LYS A 14 -10.79 15.95 -7.02
C LYS A 14 -12.13 15.49 -7.60
N VAL A 15 -12.45 15.92 -8.82
CA VAL A 15 -13.65 15.43 -9.53
C VAL A 15 -13.60 13.92 -9.71
N TRP A 16 -12.43 13.36 -10.01
CA TRP A 16 -12.22 11.90 -10.10
C TRP A 16 -12.49 11.15 -8.81
N VAL A 17 -12.10 11.71 -7.66
CA VAL A 17 -12.40 11.11 -6.34
C VAL A 17 -13.88 11.28 -6.00
N GLU A 18 -14.42 12.50 -6.08
CA GLU A 18 -15.82 12.80 -5.69
C GLU A 18 -16.87 12.08 -6.55
N SER A 19 -16.54 11.79 -7.81
CA SER A 19 -17.42 11.07 -8.72
C SER A 19 -17.33 9.54 -8.61
N LEU A 20 -16.64 9.00 -7.59
CA LEU A 20 -16.38 7.56 -7.46
C LEU A 20 -15.75 6.98 -8.73
N TYR A 21 -14.75 7.69 -9.27
CA TYR A 21 -13.95 7.28 -10.44
C TYR A 21 -14.70 7.34 -11.78
N LEU A 22 -15.86 8.01 -11.86
CA LEU A 22 -16.69 8.08 -13.07
C LEU A 22 -16.38 9.29 -13.98
N SER A 23 -15.79 10.36 -13.46
CA SER A 23 -15.54 11.62 -14.19
C SER A 23 -14.28 12.33 -13.70
N GLY A 24 -13.61 13.11 -14.54
CA GLY A 24 -12.30 13.72 -14.23
C GLY A 24 -11.13 12.75 -14.44
N SER A 25 -9.91 13.19 -14.11
CA SER A 25 -8.69 12.40 -14.33
C SER A 25 -7.90 12.20 -13.04
N ARG A 26 -7.47 10.97 -12.80
CA ARG A 26 -6.52 10.67 -11.72
C ARG A 26 -5.22 11.46 -11.92
N ALA A 27 -4.78 12.19 -10.89
CA ALA A 27 -3.50 12.87 -10.92
C ALA A 27 -2.34 11.87 -11.07
N ASN A 28 -1.47 12.10 -12.04
CA ASN A 28 -0.19 11.42 -12.16
C ASN A 28 0.95 12.44 -12.09
N LEU A 29 1.61 12.49 -10.93
CA LEU A 29 2.75 13.38 -10.67
C LEU A 29 4.10 12.66 -10.68
N CYS A 30 4.15 11.43 -11.23
CA CYS A 30 5.40 10.68 -11.31
C CYS A 30 6.45 11.44 -12.14
N GLY A 31 7.65 11.62 -11.59
CA GLY A 31 8.73 12.36 -12.24
C GLY A 31 8.55 13.88 -12.27
N ALA A 32 7.45 14.42 -11.71
CA ALA A 32 7.26 15.86 -11.62
C ALA A 32 8.21 16.47 -10.58
N ASN A 33 8.84 17.60 -10.94
CA ASN A 33 9.51 18.44 -9.95
C ASN A 33 8.45 19.20 -9.14
N LEU A 34 8.29 18.79 -7.87
CA LEU A 34 7.33 19.34 -6.91
C LEU A 34 8.01 20.14 -5.79
N CYS A 35 9.28 20.54 -5.96
CA CYS A 35 9.91 21.45 -5.00
C CYS A 35 9.06 22.71 -4.83
N ASP A 36 8.82 23.10 -3.56
CA ASP A 36 7.99 24.23 -3.15
C ASP A 36 6.50 24.15 -3.53
N ALA A 37 6.01 23.01 -4.03
CA ALA A 37 4.60 22.83 -4.34
C ALA A 37 3.76 22.73 -3.05
N ASN A 38 2.72 23.56 -2.93
CA ASN A 38 1.73 23.42 -1.88
C ASN A 38 0.69 22.37 -2.26
N LEU A 39 0.76 21.18 -1.65
CA LEU A 39 -0.21 20.09 -1.81
C LEU A 39 -1.14 19.93 -0.60
N CYS A 40 -1.18 20.92 0.31
CA CYS A 40 -2.08 20.89 1.45
C CYS A 40 -3.53 20.86 0.98
N GLY A 41 -4.30 19.90 1.49
CA GLY A 41 -5.72 19.72 1.12
C GLY A 41 -5.94 18.98 -0.20
N ALA A 42 -4.90 18.42 -0.82
CA ALA A 42 -5.09 17.48 -1.91
C ALA A 42 -5.78 16.21 -1.38
N ASP A 43 -6.84 15.79 -2.07
CA ASP A 43 -7.62 14.62 -1.67
C ASP A 43 -6.77 13.36 -1.79
N LEU A 44 -6.69 12.61 -0.69
CA LEU A 44 -6.16 11.26 -0.75
C LEU A 44 -7.24 10.35 -1.34
N PRO A 45 -6.86 9.35 -2.14
CA PRO A 45 -7.80 8.35 -2.63
C PRO A 45 -8.59 7.75 -1.46
N GLU A 46 -9.91 7.54 -1.63
CA GLU A 46 -10.83 7.10 -0.57
C GLU A 46 -10.33 5.89 0.23
N LYS A 47 -9.56 4.99 -0.41
CA LYS A 47 -9.00 3.77 0.17
C LYS A 47 -7.57 3.94 0.67
N THR A 48 -7.27 5.09 1.29
CA THR A 48 -5.97 5.36 1.89
C THR A 48 -6.00 5.12 3.39
N PHE A 49 -5.32 4.09 3.87
CA PHE A 49 -5.25 3.74 5.29
C PHE A 49 -3.81 3.77 5.79
N VAL A 50 -3.60 4.37 6.96
CA VAL A 50 -2.29 4.46 7.60
C VAL A 50 -2.35 3.82 8.97
N ARG A 51 -1.54 2.79 9.19
CA ARG A 51 -1.32 2.21 10.53
C ARG A 51 0.08 2.58 11.00
N MET A 52 0.13 3.30 12.11
CA MET A 52 1.37 3.61 12.84
C MET A 52 1.46 2.76 14.11
N GLY A 53 2.68 2.56 14.62
CA GLY A 53 2.93 1.90 15.91
C GLY A 53 3.13 0.38 15.90
N GLY A 54 3.15 -0.26 14.71
CA GLY A 54 3.53 -1.66 14.56
C GLY A 54 5.03 -1.87 14.28
N ALA A 55 5.46 -3.11 14.07
CA ALA A 55 6.83 -3.45 13.68
C ALA A 55 7.28 -2.73 12.38
N TYR A 56 6.30 -2.43 11.52
CA TYR A 56 6.45 -1.60 10.33
C TYR A 56 5.25 -0.65 10.21
N PRO A 57 5.46 0.58 9.75
CA PRO A 57 4.36 1.42 9.30
C PRO A 57 3.72 0.78 8.06
N VAL A 58 2.39 0.76 8.01
CA VAL A 58 1.62 0.20 6.89
C VAL A 58 0.78 1.29 6.25
N PHE A 59 0.93 1.44 4.93
CA PHE A 59 0.14 2.35 4.11
C PHE A 59 -0.59 1.54 3.05
N ILE A 60 -1.91 1.58 3.05
CA ILE A 60 -2.73 1.06 1.96
C ILE A 60 -3.11 2.26 1.12
N THR A 61 -2.93 2.19 -0.20
CA THR A 61 -3.24 3.29 -1.11
C THR A 61 -4.05 2.78 -2.30
N ASN A 62 -5.07 3.54 -2.69
CA ASN A 62 -5.96 3.23 -3.81
C ASN A 62 -6.66 1.87 -3.73
N GLY A 63 -6.62 1.19 -2.58
CA GLY A 63 -7.16 -0.16 -2.42
C GLY A 63 -6.42 -1.27 -3.18
N GLU A 64 -5.29 -0.97 -3.81
CA GLU A 64 -4.55 -1.90 -4.68
C GLU A 64 -3.12 -2.13 -4.21
N TYR A 65 -2.49 -1.10 -3.63
CA TYR A 65 -1.10 -1.13 -3.21
C TYR A 65 -0.99 -1.05 -1.70
N VAL A 66 -0.11 -1.87 -1.15
CA VAL A 66 0.20 -1.91 0.27
C VAL A 66 1.69 -1.73 0.44
N ARG A 67 2.07 -0.72 1.21
CA ARG A 67 3.42 -0.48 1.65
C ARG A 67 3.58 -0.90 3.09
N ALA A 68 4.54 -1.78 3.37
CA ALA A 68 4.97 -2.15 4.72
C ALA A 68 6.47 -1.82 4.85
N GLY A 69 6.80 -0.82 5.66
CA GLY A 69 8.17 -0.32 5.76
C GLY A 69 8.72 0.16 4.41
N CYS A 70 9.81 -0.46 3.94
CA CYS A 70 10.47 -0.12 2.67
C CYS A 70 9.87 -0.86 1.45
N GLN A 71 8.96 -1.83 1.67
CA GLN A 71 8.41 -2.66 0.61
C GLN A 71 7.05 -2.14 0.18
N ASN A 72 6.84 -1.93 -1.13
CA ASN A 72 5.57 -1.49 -1.69
C ASN A 72 5.18 -2.40 -2.86
N HIS A 73 4.09 -3.14 -2.71
CA HIS A 73 3.63 -4.12 -3.68
C HIS A 73 2.10 -4.12 -3.76
N THR A 74 1.55 -4.72 -4.82
CA THR A 74 0.10 -4.93 -4.93
C THR A 74 -0.39 -5.95 -3.91
N VAL A 75 -1.67 -5.88 -3.56
CA VAL A 75 -2.34 -6.85 -2.67
C VAL A 75 -2.14 -8.28 -3.16
N ASP A 76 -2.36 -8.53 -4.45
CA ASP A 76 -2.22 -9.87 -5.03
C ASP A 76 -0.79 -10.40 -4.93
N LYS A 77 0.20 -9.52 -5.08
CA LYS A 77 1.60 -9.89 -4.91
C LYS A 77 1.91 -10.20 -3.45
N TRP A 78 1.40 -9.39 -2.52
CA TRP A 78 1.51 -9.67 -1.09
C TRP A 78 0.92 -11.02 -0.71
N ARG A 79 -0.15 -11.48 -1.35
CA ARG A 79 -0.78 -12.80 -1.08
C ARG A 79 -0.02 -13.99 -1.65
N ARG A 80 0.94 -13.75 -2.55
CA ARG A 80 1.67 -14.79 -3.30
C ARG A 80 3.14 -14.90 -2.93
N PHE A 81 3.64 -14.07 -2.01
CA PHE A 81 5.04 -14.15 -1.60
C PHE A 81 5.35 -15.47 -0.91
N THR A 82 6.50 -16.02 -1.26
CA THR A 82 7.05 -17.20 -0.62
C THR A 82 7.69 -16.85 0.73
N LYS A 83 7.89 -17.84 1.60
CA LYS A 83 8.62 -17.68 2.87
C LYS A 83 10.00 -17.04 2.63
N LYS A 84 10.67 -17.44 1.55
CA LYS A 84 11.96 -16.89 1.14
C LYS A 84 11.87 -15.42 0.74
N ASP A 85 10.91 -15.03 -0.09
CA ASP A 85 10.77 -13.62 -0.51
C ASP A 85 10.59 -12.69 0.69
N ILE A 86 9.79 -13.10 1.67
CA ILE A 86 9.56 -12.33 2.90
C ILE A 86 10.81 -12.31 3.78
N ALA A 87 11.51 -13.45 3.90
CA ALA A 87 12.78 -13.50 4.64
C ALA A 87 13.87 -12.63 4.00
N ASP A 88 13.91 -12.53 2.67
CA ASP A 88 14.87 -11.70 1.95
C ASP A 88 14.59 -10.19 2.14
N MET A 89 13.39 -9.79 2.59
CA MET A 89 13.04 -8.39 2.86
C MET A 89 13.65 -7.86 4.17
N ASP A 90 13.49 -8.59 5.28
CA ASP A 90 13.98 -8.19 6.61
C ASP A 90 14.06 -9.38 7.59
N GLY A 91 14.38 -10.56 7.06
CA GLY A 91 14.60 -11.80 7.80
C GLY A 91 13.44 -12.20 8.70
N ARG A 92 13.79 -12.65 9.92
CA ARG A 92 12.82 -13.13 10.92
C ARG A 92 11.82 -12.06 11.36
N LYS A 93 12.18 -10.77 11.29
CA LYS A 93 11.28 -9.68 11.68
C LYS A 93 10.14 -9.54 10.66
N ALA A 94 10.47 -9.60 9.37
CA ALA A 94 9.46 -9.62 8.30
C ALA A 94 8.58 -10.86 8.40
N LEU A 95 9.17 -12.05 8.60
CA LEU A 95 8.43 -13.31 8.74
C LEU A 95 7.39 -13.26 9.88
N ARG A 96 7.76 -12.73 11.05
CA ARG A 96 6.83 -12.59 12.19
C ARG A 96 5.72 -11.58 11.94
N PHE A 97 6.01 -10.53 11.18
CA PHE A 97 5.03 -9.49 10.89
C PHE A 97 4.08 -9.85 9.75
N TYR A 98 4.51 -10.69 8.82
CA TYR A 98 3.79 -10.99 7.60
C TYR A 98 2.36 -11.54 7.80
N PRO A 99 2.07 -12.45 8.76
CA PRO A 99 0.69 -12.84 9.05
C PRO A 99 -0.19 -11.66 9.47
N ILE A 100 0.35 -10.77 10.31
CA ILE A 100 -0.34 -9.56 10.79
C ILE A 100 -0.59 -8.61 9.61
N LEU A 101 0.36 -8.50 8.67
CA LEU A 101 0.18 -7.72 7.45
C LEU A 101 -0.99 -8.26 6.62
N LEU A 102 -1.09 -9.58 6.44
CA LEU A 102 -2.23 -10.17 5.71
C LEU A 102 -3.56 -9.97 6.44
N ASP A 103 -3.58 -9.99 7.78
CA ASP A 103 -4.78 -9.65 8.56
C ASP A 103 -5.22 -8.20 8.35
N ILE A 104 -4.26 -7.27 8.28
CA ILE A 104 -4.52 -5.85 7.97
C ILE A 104 -5.15 -5.72 6.58
N ILE A 105 -4.56 -6.40 5.59
CA ILE A 105 -5.05 -6.39 4.21
C ILE A 105 -6.47 -6.96 4.14
N ASP A 106 -6.72 -8.10 4.78
CA ASP A 106 -8.04 -8.74 4.79
C ASP A 106 -9.10 -7.84 5.44
N PHE A 107 -8.76 -7.13 6.51
CA PHE A 107 -9.68 -6.22 7.19
C PHE A 107 -10.11 -5.05 6.31
N HIS A 108 -9.16 -4.44 5.56
CA HIS A 108 -9.45 -3.21 4.80
C HIS A 108 -9.90 -3.48 3.36
N LEU A 109 -9.42 -4.57 2.75
CA LEU A 109 -9.56 -4.83 1.31
C LEU A 109 -10.32 -6.14 1.01
N GLY A 110 -10.77 -6.84 2.05
CA GLY A 110 -11.48 -8.10 1.95
C GLY A 110 -10.55 -9.32 2.00
N LYS A 111 -11.12 -10.45 2.43
CA LYS A 111 -10.41 -11.73 2.51
C LYS A 111 -10.00 -12.20 1.11
N GLY A 112 -8.82 -12.82 1.04
CA GLY A 112 -8.34 -13.47 -0.17
C GLY A 112 -7.39 -14.61 0.17
N ASP A 113 -6.83 -15.22 -0.87
CA ASP A 113 -5.90 -16.33 -0.71
C ASP A 113 -4.68 -15.93 0.15
N ARG A 114 -4.18 -16.89 0.90
CA ARG A 114 -2.95 -16.75 1.70
C ARG A 114 -1.97 -17.84 1.30
N PRO A 115 -0.65 -17.58 1.42
CA PRO A 115 0.34 -18.61 1.12
C PRO A 115 0.19 -19.83 2.04
N GLU A 116 0.27 -21.04 1.47
CA GLU A 116 0.10 -22.30 2.21
C GLU A 116 1.15 -22.49 3.31
N TRP A 117 2.37 -21.98 3.11
CA TRP A 117 3.48 -22.08 4.06
C TRP A 117 3.19 -21.41 5.42
N LEU A 118 2.15 -20.58 5.53
CA LEU A 118 1.69 -20.02 6.80
C LEU A 118 0.92 -21.03 7.67
N SER A 119 0.45 -22.13 7.08
CA SER A 119 -0.26 -23.20 7.76
C SER A 119 0.66 -24.37 8.12
N GLU A 120 1.91 -24.36 7.64
CA GLU A 120 2.89 -25.38 7.95
C GLU A 120 3.42 -25.18 9.38
N PRO A 121 3.52 -26.24 10.20
CA PRO A 121 4.14 -26.14 11.52
C PRO A 121 5.62 -25.74 11.34
N ASP A 122 6.11 -24.85 12.22
CA ASP A 122 7.51 -24.42 12.20
C ASP A 122 8.41 -25.66 12.39
N SER A 123 9.09 -26.03 11.30
CA SER A 123 10.01 -27.19 11.25
C SER A 123 11.29 -26.96 12.06
N GLU A 124 11.41 -25.83 12.77
CA GLU A 124 12.53 -25.50 13.66
C GLU A 124 12.38 -26.04 15.09
N GLU A 125 11.27 -26.72 15.45
CA GLU A 125 11.16 -27.43 16.74
C GLU A 125 11.61 -28.90 16.70
N ALA A 126 12.24 -29.34 15.60
CA ALA A 126 12.77 -30.69 15.44
C ALA A 126 14.26 -30.69 15.07
N ALA A 127 15.12 -30.23 15.98
CA ALA A 127 16.55 -30.55 16.00
C ALA A 127 17.15 -30.34 17.41
#